data_AF-A0A972IBN8-F1
#
_entry.id   AF-A0A972IBN8-F1
#
_cell.length_a   1.000
_cell.length_b   1.000
_cell.length_c   1.000
_cell.angle_alpha   90.00
_cell.angle_beta   90.00
_cell.angle_gamma   90.00
#
_symmetry.space_group_name_H-M   'P 1'
#
loop_
_entity.id
_entity.type
_entity.pdbx_description
1 polymer ?
#
loop_
_entity_poly.entity_id
_entity_poly.type
_entity_poly.pdbx_seq_one_letter_code
_entity_poly.pdbx_strand_id
1 'polypeptide(L)'
;MNRDVTHARVAAVVAMNGDPVRRNYEITQAYADISRAFRDTLGIEEANWCTFATWASATAGDFIRGDQVPQFLLGRLADDERFSMRLAKALMNREGTRPRSARVRIRGIVERIAIDVAREIAAGNLKVFRELAPVFVEMIDLYRRHPKPSAEEVKAHMRGYLRPGPSTVDGQSRLVTAFSLYADAAASDDPTRRSQLVLHANALVGFHEQIRLQPAIENGLMAPFEIAIDEALGIAAQVGVFKPTRARLHEKLREAVHHGLLRREVDRLRQIYRDAITELYMTLTVPGRVIRLGADVKYPKGGLPDALRMESVIAHDLELALLLESLGALTNGEEDSGARDWTRITDRMHFIVDLFRASQRATHLFDEPFTEKERARLDEGRLPKAADRVAV
;
A
#
# COMPACT_ATOMS: atom_id res chain seq x y z
N MET A 1 -21.05 -9.81 -10.68
CA MET A 1 -21.47 -9.13 -9.43
C MET A 1 -21.99 -7.73 -9.80
N ASN A 2 -22.90 -7.13 -9.04
CA ASN A 2 -23.36 -5.76 -9.32
C ASN A 2 -22.17 -4.77 -9.21
N ARG A 3 -21.87 -4.02 -10.29
CA ARG A 3 -20.79 -3.01 -10.32
C ARG A 3 -21.22 -1.63 -9.81
N ASP A 4 -22.43 -1.53 -9.27
CA ASP A 4 -22.91 -0.29 -8.67
C ASP A 4 -21.95 0.21 -7.58
N VAL A 5 -21.74 1.52 -7.57
CA VAL A 5 -20.94 2.21 -6.54
C VAL A 5 -21.90 2.67 -5.44
N THR A 6 -21.98 1.89 -4.37
CA THR A 6 -22.88 2.11 -3.22
C THR A 6 -22.20 1.75 -1.90
N HIS A 7 -22.69 2.35 -0.80
CA HIS A 7 -22.24 2.01 0.56
C HIS A 7 -22.49 0.53 0.89
N ALA A 8 -23.61 -0.03 0.42
CA ALA A 8 -23.94 -1.43 0.63
C ALA A 8 -22.90 -2.37 0.01
N ARG A 9 -22.41 -2.06 -1.21
CA ARG A 9 -21.34 -2.83 -1.85
C ARG A 9 -20.03 -2.73 -1.07
N VAL A 10 -19.63 -1.52 -0.66
CA VAL A 10 -18.41 -1.33 0.14
C VAL A 10 -18.49 -2.13 1.44
N ALA A 11 -19.62 -2.07 2.14
CA ALA A 11 -19.85 -2.84 3.36
C ALA A 11 -19.79 -4.36 3.12
N ALA A 12 -20.37 -4.84 2.01
CA ALA A 12 -20.33 -6.25 1.65
C ALA A 12 -18.89 -6.75 1.42
N VAL A 13 -18.06 -5.98 0.69
CA VAL A 13 -16.64 -6.30 0.49
C VAL A 13 -15.87 -6.29 1.82
N VAL A 14 -16.10 -5.28 2.67
CA VAL A 14 -15.47 -5.19 3.99
C VAL A 14 -15.82 -6.37 4.89
N ALA A 15 -17.02 -6.94 4.78
CA ALA A 15 -17.49 -8.05 5.58
C ALA A 15 -16.90 -9.43 5.16
N MET A 16 -16.13 -9.51 4.07
CA MET A 16 -15.54 -10.76 3.55
C MET A 16 -14.35 -11.24 4.41
N ASN A 17 -14.61 -11.72 5.63
CA ASN A 17 -13.57 -12.08 6.59
C ASN A 17 -12.86 -13.42 6.31
N GLY A 18 -13.52 -14.35 5.62
CA GLY A 18 -13.02 -15.72 5.42
C GLY A 18 -12.08 -15.94 4.23
N ASP A 19 -11.95 -14.96 3.32
CA ASP A 19 -11.15 -15.10 2.10
C ASP A 19 -10.47 -13.76 1.76
N PRO A 20 -9.26 -13.49 2.31
CA PRO A 20 -8.55 -12.24 2.08
C PRO A 20 -8.10 -12.06 0.63
N VAL A 21 -7.86 -13.16 -0.10
CA VAL A 21 -7.47 -13.12 -1.52
C VAL A 21 -8.65 -12.63 -2.35
N ARG A 22 -9.82 -13.29 -2.21
CA ARG A 22 -11.03 -12.86 -2.92
C ARG A 22 -11.44 -11.44 -2.53
N ARG A 23 -11.35 -11.11 -1.25
CA ARG A 23 -11.63 -9.74 -0.78
C ARG A 23 -10.73 -8.71 -1.45
N ASN A 24 -9.43 -8.98 -1.61
CA ASN A 24 -8.52 -8.06 -2.31
C ASN A 24 -8.90 -7.89 -3.80
N TYR A 25 -9.33 -8.95 -4.49
CA TYR A 25 -9.87 -8.82 -5.85
C TYR A 25 -11.07 -7.87 -5.89
N GLU A 26 -12.01 -8.01 -4.95
CA GLU A 26 -13.18 -7.14 -4.88
C GLU A 26 -12.84 -5.70 -4.47
N ILE A 27 -11.88 -5.49 -3.56
CA ILE A 27 -11.36 -4.17 -3.20
C ILE A 27 -10.75 -3.48 -4.42
N THR A 28 -9.91 -4.20 -5.17
CA THR A 28 -9.24 -3.68 -6.36
C THR A 28 -10.26 -3.26 -7.42
N GLN A 29 -11.27 -4.11 -7.67
CA GLN A 29 -12.35 -3.75 -8.58
C GLN A 29 -13.17 -2.56 -8.08
N ALA A 30 -13.48 -2.54 -6.78
CA ALA A 30 -14.28 -1.46 -6.20
C ALA A 30 -13.55 -0.11 -6.35
N TYR A 31 -12.23 -0.05 -6.19
CA TYR A 31 -11.47 1.17 -6.47
C TYR A 31 -11.58 1.61 -7.94
N ALA A 32 -11.48 0.68 -8.90
CA ALA A 32 -11.62 1.00 -10.32
C ALA A 32 -13.01 1.56 -10.63
N ASP A 33 -14.05 0.91 -10.09
CA ASP A 33 -15.45 1.32 -10.28
C ASP A 33 -15.73 2.67 -9.64
N ILE A 34 -15.23 2.90 -8.41
CA ILE A 34 -15.34 4.18 -7.71
C ILE A 34 -14.59 5.27 -8.48
N SER A 35 -13.37 5.01 -8.95
CA SER A 35 -12.59 5.99 -9.70
C SER A 35 -13.34 6.47 -10.94
N ARG A 36 -13.89 5.53 -11.73
CA ARG A 36 -14.67 5.85 -12.92
C ARG A 36 -15.93 6.64 -12.57
N ALA A 37 -16.74 6.13 -11.64
CA ALA A 37 -17.97 6.78 -11.24
C ALA A 37 -17.73 8.19 -10.67
N PHE A 38 -16.64 8.39 -9.92
CA PHE A 38 -16.25 9.68 -9.38
C PHE A 38 -15.92 10.69 -10.48
N ARG A 39 -15.10 10.29 -11.46
CA ARG A 39 -14.78 11.13 -12.63
C ARG A 39 -16.02 11.51 -13.41
N ASP A 40 -16.85 10.53 -13.74
CA ASP A 40 -18.06 10.74 -14.53
C ASP A 40 -19.06 11.65 -13.81
N THR A 41 -19.19 11.50 -12.49
CA THR A 41 -20.13 12.28 -11.67
C THR A 41 -19.67 13.73 -11.49
N LEU A 42 -18.37 13.97 -11.32
CA LEU A 42 -17.82 15.31 -11.09
C LEU A 42 -17.41 16.03 -12.39
N GLY A 43 -17.30 15.31 -13.51
CA GLY A 43 -16.79 15.88 -14.77
C GLY A 43 -15.30 16.20 -14.74
N ILE A 44 -14.52 15.44 -13.96
CA ILE A 44 -13.06 15.61 -13.83
C ILE A 44 -12.36 14.55 -14.68
N GLU A 45 -11.48 14.99 -15.58
CA GLU A 45 -10.77 14.08 -16.50
C GLU A 45 -9.51 13.48 -15.85
N GLU A 46 -8.89 14.22 -14.94
CA GLU A 46 -7.70 13.82 -14.20
C GLU A 46 -7.93 12.58 -13.32
N ALA A 47 -6.86 11.82 -13.08
CA ALA A 47 -6.86 10.70 -12.15
C ALA A 47 -7.12 11.20 -10.72
N ASN A 48 -8.17 10.68 -10.09
CA ASN A 48 -8.40 10.80 -8.65
C ASN A 48 -7.63 9.72 -7.86
N TRP A 49 -7.60 9.84 -6.55
CA TRP A 49 -6.85 8.94 -5.66
C TRP A 49 -7.26 7.46 -5.83
N CYS A 50 -8.55 7.15 -6.06
CA CYS A 50 -9.00 5.78 -6.29
C CYS A 50 -8.40 5.17 -7.58
N THR A 51 -8.03 5.99 -8.56
CA THR A 51 -7.31 5.55 -9.76
C THR A 51 -5.97 4.92 -9.37
N PHE A 52 -5.20 5.60 -8.52
CA PHE A 52 -3.92 5.09 -8.02
C PHE A 52 -4.10 3.93 -7.04
N ALA A 53 -5.12 4.01 -6.17
CA ALA A 53 -5.44 2.96 -5.20
C ALA A 53 -5.82 1.63 -5.86
N THR A 54 -6.40 1.68 -7.07
CA THR A 54 -6.67 0.48 -7.88
C THR A 54 -5.39 -0.32 -8.10
N TRP A 55 -4.33 0.34 -8.60
CA TRP A 55 -3.07 -0.32 -8.94
C TRP A 55 -2.24 -0.66 -7.71
N ALA A 56 -2.28 0.18 -6.68
CA ALA A 56 -1.67 -0.15 -5.39
C ALA A 56 -2.32 -1.40 -4.76
N SER A 57 -3.66 -1.52 -4.82
CA SER A 57 -4.38 -2.70 -4.34
C SER A 57 -4.15 -3.94 -5.21
N ALA A 58 -4.04 -3.77 -6.53
CA ALA A 58 -3.71 -4.86 -7.45
C ALA A 58 -2.33 -5.44 -7.13
N THR A 59 -1.34 -4.56 -6.94
CA THR A 59 0.03 -4.91 -6.54
C THR A 59 0.05 -5.56 -5.15
N ALA A 60 -0.67 -5.00 -4.18
CA ALA A 60 -0.86 -5.62 -2.86
C ALA A 60 -1.42 -7.06 -2.98
N GLY A 61 -2.29 -7.30 -3.97
CA GLY A 61 -2.84 -8.61 -4.28
C GLY A 61 -1.78 -9.66 -4.58
N ASP A 62 -0.68 -9.32 -5.27
CA ASP A 62 0.40 -10.27 -5.59
C ASP A 62 1.06 -10.80 -4.32
N PHE A 63 1.16 -9.96 -3.28
CA PHE A 63 1.65 -10.36 -1.97
C PHE A 63 0.63 -11.18 -1.19
N ILE A 64 -0.63 -10.76 -1.19
CA ILE A 64 -1.71 -11.43 -0.46
C ILE A 64 -1.92 -12.87 -0.94
N ARG A 65 -1.66 -13.13 -2.23
CA ARG A 65 -1.70 -14.47 -2.82
C ARG A 65 -0.54 -15.37 -2.39
N GLY A 66 0.53 -14.80 -1.83
CA GLY A 66 1.70 -15.52 -1.35
C GLY A 66 2.68 -15.92 -2.46
N ASP A 67 2.50 -15.43 -3.68
CA ASP A 67 3.26 -15.86 -4.86
C ASP A 67 4.70 -15.29 -4.87
N GLN A 68 4.93 -14.11 -4.28
CA GLN A 68 6.17 -13.34 -4.45
C GLN A 68 7.22 -13.56 -3.34
N VAL A 69 6.83 -13.45 -2.07
CA VAL A 69 7.76 -13.43 -0.92
C VAL A 69 8.63 -14.70 -0.83
N PRO A 70 8.09 -15.92 -0.98
CA PRO A 70 8.91 -17.12 -0.92
C PRO A 70 9.95 -17.20 -2.05
N GLN A 71 9.57 -16.85 -3.28
CA GLN A 71 10.47 -16.90 -4.43
C GLN A 71 11.66 -15.95 -4.23
N PHE A 72 11.37 -14.73 -3.76
CA PHE A 72 12.38 -13.70 -3.57
C PHE A 72 13.36 -14.03 -2.43
N LEU A 73 12.83 -14.45 -1.27
CA LEU A 73 13.65 -14.83 -0.11
C LEU A 73 14.48 -16.08 -0.39
N LEU A 74 13.91 -17.10 -1.02
CA LEU A 74 14.64 -18.32 -1.37
C LEU A 74 15.73 -18.05 -2.42
N GLY A 75 15.48 -17.17 -3.39
CA GLY A 75 16.49 -16.73 -4.36
C GLY A 75 17.68 -16.05 -3.67
N ARG A 76 17.42 -15.04 -2.83
CA ARG A 76 18.46 -14.34 -2.06
C ARG A 76 19.26 -15.26 -1.12
N LEU A 77 18.62 -16.27 -0.55
CA LEU A 77 19.30 -17.28 0.27
C LEU A 77 20.18 -18.22 -0.58
N ALA A 78 19.77 -18.52 -1.81
CA ALA A 78 20.54 -19.35 -2.73
C ALA A 78 21.80 -18.64 -3.25
N ASP A 79 21.77 -17.31 -3.38
CA ASP A 79 22.92 -16.50 -3.82
C ASP A 79 24.13 -16.59 -2.87
N ASP A 80 23.93 -17.01 -1.60
CA ASP A 80 25.02 -17.29 -0.66
C ASP A 80 24.94 -18.71 -0.09
N GLU A 81 25.50 -19.65 -0.85
CA GLU A 81 25.55 -21.06 -0.49
C GLU A 81 26.31 -21.32 0.83
N ARG A 82 27.40 -20.57 1.09
CA ARG A 82 28.19 -20.70 2.33
C ARG A 82 27.39 -20.27 3.54
N PHE A 83 26.58 -19.24 3.42
CA PHE A 83 25.67 -18.78 4.46
C PHE A 83 24.54 -19.79 4.69
N SER A 84 23.90 -20.23 3.61
CA SER A 84 22.82 -21.22 3.66
C SER A 84 23.28 -22.53 4.34
N MET A 85 24.49 -23.00 4.07
CA MET A 85 25.08 -24.16 4.77
C MET A 85 25.33 -23.89 6.26
N ARG A 86 25.84 -22.70 6.63
CA ARG A 86 26.06 -22.34 8.04
C ARG A 86 24.76 -22.26 8.82
N LEU A 87 23.74 -21.61 8.25
CA LEU A 87 22.40 -21.53 8.81
C LEU A 87 21.77 -22.92 8.97
N ALA A 88 21.89 -23.78 7.96
CA ALA A 88 21.42 -25.16 8.06
C ALA A 88 22.11 -25.92 9.21
N LYS A 89 23.44 -25.81 9.32
CA LYS A 89 24.23 -26.45 10.39
C LYS A 89 23.85 -25.95 11.78
N ALA A 90 23.64 -24.63 11.90
CA ALA A 90 23.16 -23.99 13.12
C ALA A 90 21.81 -24.55 13.58
N LEU A 91 20.86 -24.70 12.66
CA LEU A 91 19.54 -25.25 12.96
C LEU A 91 19.58 -26.76 13.29
N MET A 92 20.48 -27.53 12.68
CA MET A 92 20.64 -28.98 12.94
C MET A 92 21.25 -29.28 14.32
N ASN A 93 22.21 -28.48 14.78
CA ASN A 93 22.99 -28.75 15.99
C ASN A 93 22.21 -28.58 17.32
N ARG A 94 20.95 -28.08 17.31
CA ARG A 94 20.13 -27.92 18.53
C ARG A 94 19.19 -29.09 18.84
N GLU A 95 18.93 -30.01 17.91
CA GLU A 95 17.89 -31.05 18.11
C GLU A 95 18.29 -32.48 17.69
N GLY A 96 19.55 -32.76 17.36
CA GLY A 96 19.98 -34.12 16.97
C GLY A 96 19.31 -34.64 15.68
N THR A 97 18.84 -33.74 14.80
CA THR A 97 18.09 -34.10 13.59
C THR A 97 18.99 -34.31 12.36
N ARG A 98 18.66 -35.33 11.55
CA ARG A 98 19.41 -35.77 10.35
C ARG A 98 19.42 -34.74 9.20
N PRO A 99 20.48 -34.69 8.35
CA PRO A 99 20.73 -33.64 7.34
C PRO A 99 19.66 -33.40 6.24
N ARG A 100 18.67 -34.28 6.06
CA ARG A 100 17.50 -34.01 5.20
C ARG A 100 16.52 -32.97 5.82
N SER A 101 16.73 -32.54 7.06
CA SER A 101 15.81 -31.67 7.83
C SER A 101 16.02 -30.17 7.65
N ALA A 102 17.21 -29.69 7.28
CA ALA A 102 17.53 -28.26 7.39
C ALA A 102 16.93 -27.37 6.27
N ARG A 103 17.01 -27.81 5.01
CA ARG A 103 16.40 -27.09 3.87
C ARG A 103 14.88 -27.01 4.01
N VAL A 104 14.26 -28.08 4.50
CA VAL A 104 12.82 -28.14 4.80
C VAL A 104 12.46 -27.15 5.91
N ARG A 105 13.28 -27.05 6.98
CA ARG A 105 13.07 -26.06 8.05
C ARG A 105 13.22 -24.61 7.56
N ILE A 106 14.26 -24.31 6.78
CA ILE A 106 14.45 -22.97 6.20
C ILE A 106 13.25 -22.59 5.32
N ARG A 107 12.81 -23.51 4.45
CA ARG A 107 11.61 -23.32 3.63
C ARG A 107 10.37 -23.07 4.50
N GLY A 108 10.16 -23.85 5.56
CA GLY A 108 9.04 -23.64 6.48
C GLY A 108 9.08 -22.30 7.23
N ILE A 109 10.27 -21.76 7.54
CA ILE A 109 10.43 -20.41 8.10
C ILE A 109 9.99 -19.37 7.07
N VAL A 110 10.50 -19.48 5.83
CA VAL A 110 10.15 -18.56 4.73
C VAL A 110 8.65 -18.59 4.42
N GLU A 111 8.04 -19.78 4.40
CA GLU A 111 6.59 -19.94 4.20
C GLU A 111 5.78 -19.27 5.31
N ARG A 112 6.19 -19.37 6.59
CA ARG A 112 5.54 -18.66 7.70
C ARG A 112 5.66 -17.14 7.56
N ILE A 113 6.86 -16.65 7.25
CA ILE A 113 7.10 -15.22 6.99
C ILE A 113 6.18 -14.73 5.88
N ALA A 114 6.07 -15.47 4.78
CA ALA A 114 5.21 -15.09 3.66
C ALA A 114 3.72 -15.03 4.06
N ILE A 115 3.25 -15.96 4.88
CA ILE A 115 1.87 -15.96 5.40
C ILE A 115 1.62 -14.71 6.26
N ASP A 116 2.54 -14.36 7.14
CA ASP A 116 2.38 -13.22 8.04
C ASP A 116 2.49 -11.88 7.29
N VAL A 117 3.41 -11.75 6.34
CA VAL A 117 3.48 -10.59 5.42
C VAL A 117 2.17 -10.45 4.63
N ALA A 118 1.66 -11.54 4.04
CA ALA A 118 0.39 -11.52 3.32
C ALA A 118 -0.77 -11.10 4.21
N ARG A 119 -0.79 -11.54 5.48
CA ARG A 119 -1.81 -11.13 6.47
C ARG A 119 -1.74 -9.63 6.77
N GLU A 120 -0.55 -9.09 7.03
CA GLU A 120 -0.36 -7.67 7.33
C GLU A 120 -0.74 -6.78 6.14
N ILE A 121 -0.33 -7.15 4.93
CA ILE A 121 -0.72 -6.43 3.70
C ILE A 121 -2.23 -6.51 3.47
N ALA A 122 -2.84 -7.68 3.63
CA ALA A 122 -4.29 -7.83 3.51
C ALA A 122 -5.07 -7.00 4.54
N ALA A 123 -4.55 -6.90 5.77
CA ALA A 123 -5.13 -6.08 6.83
C ALA A 123 -4.97 -4.59 6.54
N GLY A 124 -3.80 -4.15 6.09
CA GLY A 124 -3.52 -2.76 5.70
C GLY A 124 -4.40 -2.31 4.54
N ASN A 125 -4.47 -3.09 3.46
CA ASN A 125 -5.31 -2.76 2.29
C ASN A 125 -6.80 -2.69 2.66
N LEU A 126 -7.29 -3.63 3.48
CA LEU A 126 -8.66 -3.59 3.99
C LEU A 126 -8.93 -2.36 4.85
N LYS A 127 -7.99 -2.00 5.73
CA LYS A 127 -8.13 -0.84 6.62
C LYS A 127 -8.31 0.45 5.81
N VAL A 128 -7.46 0.65 4.81
CA VAL A 128 -7.55 1.81 3.91
C VAL A 128 -8.85 1.81 3.14
N PHE A 129 -9.22 0.69 2.51
CA PHE A 129 -10.46 0.57 1.74
C PHE A 129 -11.69 0.87 2.60
N ARG A 130 -11.77 0.29 3.80
CA ARG A 130 -12.86 0.50 4.74
C ARG A 130 -13.02 1.97 5.14
N GLU A 131 -11.91 2.71 5.24
CA GLU A 131 -11.93 4.11 5.67
C GLU A 131 -12.21 5.08 4.51
N LEU A 132 -11.56 4.89 3.36
CA LEU A 132 -11.60 5.87 2.27
C LEU A 132 -12.71 5.61 1.25
N ALA A 133 -12.97 4.35 0.88
CA ALA A 133 -13.97 4.06 -0.15
C ALA A 133 -15.37 4.64 0.17
N PRO A 134 -15.89 4.55 1.42
CA PRO A 134 -17.18 5.17 1.75
C PRO A 134 -17.21 6.68 1.53
N VAL A 135 -16.10 7.39 1.72
CA VAL A 135 -16.05 8.85 1.55
C VAL A 135 -16.20 9.25 0.07
N PHE A 136 -15.54 8.50 -0.82
CA PHE A 136 -15.73 8.67 -2.27
C PHE A 136 -17.15 8.34 -2.71
N VAL A 137 -17.72 7.24 -2.21
CA VAL A 137 -19.11 6.87 -2.48
C VAL A 137 -20.08 7.94 -1.97
N GLU A 138 -19.84 8.48 -0.78
CA GLU A 138 -20.68 9.54 -0.21
C GLU A 138 -20.65 10.82 -1.05
N MET A 139 -19.49 11.20 -1.59
CA MET A 139 -19.40 12.37 -2.48
C MET A 139 -20.14 12.12 -3.81
N ILE A 140 -20.04 10.92 -4.37
CA ILE A 140 -20.79 10.54 -5.58
C ILE A 140 -22.29 10.64 -5.30
N ASP A 141 -22.76 10.07 -4.19
CA ASP A 141 -24.19 10.09 -3.83
C ASP A 141 -24.69 11.50 -3.49
N LEU A 142 -23.83 12.37 -2.94
CA LEU A 142 -24.13 13.80 -2.77
C LEU A 142 -24.38 14.48 -4.11
N TYR A 143 -23.46 14.31 -5.08
CA TYR A 143 -23.59 14.93 -6.41
C TYR A 143 -24.79 14.37 -7.21
N ARG A 144 -25.14 13.09 -7.00
CA ARG A 144 -26.36 12.50 -7.61
C ARG A 144 -27.64 13.11 -7.05
N ARG A 145 -27.69 13.40 -5.75
CA ARG A 145 -28.86 13.99 -5.08
C ARG A 145 -28.97 15.50 -5.28
N HIS A 146 -27.84 16.19 -5.30
CA HIS A 146 -27.73 17.62 -5.47
C HIS A 146 -26.68 17.92 -6.54
N PRO A 147 -27.07 18.00 -7.82
CA PRO A 147 -26.13 18.25 -8.90
C PRO A 147 -25.44 19.60 -8.74
N LYS A 148 -24.09 19.61 -8.85
CA LYS A 148 -23.23 20.79 -8.73
C LYS A 148 -23.34 21.53 -7.37
N PRO A 149 -23.15 20.82 -6.24
CA PRO A 149 -23.08 21.50 -4.95
C PRO A 149 -21.83 22.40 -4.91
N SER A 150 -21.94 23.55 -4.25
CA SER A 150 -20.78 24.41 -3.99
C SER A 150 -19.75 23.72 -3.09
N ALA A 151 -18.50 24.15 -3.14
CA ALA A 151 -17.45 23.59 -2.29
C ALA A 151 -17.74 23.77 -0.79
N GLU A 152 -18.38 24.87 -0.38
CA GLU A 152 -18.78 25.06 1.03
C GLU A 152 -19.93 24.12 1.44
N GLU A 153 -20.85 23.79 0.55
CA GLU A 153 -21.88 22.75 0.81
C GLU A 153 -21.24 21.36 0.94
N VAL A 154 -20.31 21.01 0.06
CA VAL A 154 -19.55 19.76 0.15
C VAL A 154 -18.76 19.71 1.46
N LYS A 155 -18.07 20.79 1.81
CA LYS A 155 -17.31 20.91 3.06
C LYS A 155 -18.20 20.74 4.28
N ALA A 156 -19.37 21.38 4.30
CA ALA A 156 -20.34 21.25 5.39
C ALA A 156 -20.85 19.81 5.51
N HIS A 157 -21.20 19.18 4.38
CA HIS A 157 -21.62 17.77 4.33
C HIS A 157 -20.52 16.85 4.87
N MET A 158 -19.29 17.01 4.38
CA MET A 158 -18.15 16.19 4.79
C MET A 158 -17.76 16.40 6.26
N ARG A 159 -17.91 17.60 6.82
CA ARG A 159 -17.74 17.83 8.26
C ARG A 159 -18.76 17.08 9.11
N GLY A 160 -20.00 16.95 8.63
CA GLY A 160 -21.04 16.18 9.32
C GLY A 160 -20.83 14.67 9.19
N TYR A 161 -20.24 14.24 8.07
CA TYR A 161 -20.02 12.82 7.76
C TYR A 161 -18.72 12.25 8.39
N LEU A 162 -17.67 13.05 8.48
CA LEU A 162 -16.33 12.61 8.88
C LEU A 162 -16.00 12.91 10.35
N ARG A 163 -15.14 12.09 10.94
CA ARG A 163 -14.67 12.31 12.32
C ARG A 163 -13.81 13.58 12.41
N PRO A 164 -14.06 14.50 13.35
CA PRO A 164 -13.22 15.68 13.51
C PRO A 164 -11.84 15.32 14.07
N GLY A 165 -10.84 16.13 13.73
CA GLY A 165 -9.48 16.06 14.29
C GLY A 165 -8.42 15.60 13.28
N PRO A 166 -7.15 15.58 13.68
CA PRO A 166 -6.05 15.17 12.81
C PRO A 166 -5.96 13.65 12.66
N SER A 167 -5.39 13.21 11.53
CA SER A 167 -5.27 11.79 11.17
C SER A 167 -4.39 10.96 12.10
N THR A 168 -3.52 11.61 12.86
CA THR A 168 -2.66 10.99 13.88
C THR A 168 -3.42 10.51 15.12
N VAL A 169 -4.62 11.04 15.38
CA VAL A 169 -5.45 10.71 16.56
C VAL A 169 -6.87 10.26 16.17
N ASP A 170 -6.97 9.58 15.03
CA ASP A 170 -8.21 9.04 14.47
C ASP A 170 -9.23 10.02 13.89
N GLY A 171 -8.85 11.28 13.70
CA GLY A 171 -9.65 12.26 12.98
C GLY A 171 -9.44 12.25 11.46
N GLN A 172 -10.37 12.88 10.76
CA GLN A 172 -10.48 12.89 9.30
C GLN A 172 -10.59 14.32 8.74
N SER A 173 -10.22 15.35 9.51
CA SER A 173 -10.33 16.76 9.07
C SER A 173 -9.60 17.05 7.75
N ARG A 174 -8.51 16.34 7.45
CA ARG A 174 -7.80 16.49 6.17
C ARG A 174 -8.66 16.08 4.97
N LEU A 175 -9.48 15.04 5.12
CA LEU A 175 -10.37 14.58 4.07
C LEU A 175 -11.49 15.60 3.80
N VAL A 176 -11.96 16.33 4.81
CA VAL A 176 -12.90 17.45 4.60
C VAL A 176 -12.33 18.46 3.59
N THR A 177 -11.08 18.88 3.79
CA THR A 177 -10.40 19.80 2.87
C THR A 177 -10.23 19.17 1.49
N ALA A 178 -9.71 17.94 1.41
CA ALA A 178 -9.47 17.25 0.15
C ALA A 178 -10.74 17.14 -0.72
N PHE A 179 -11.87 16.79 -0.11
CA PHE A 179 -13.14 16.63 -0.81
C PHE A 179 -13.78 17.98 -1.20
N SER A 180 -13.48 19.04 -0.46
CA SER A 180 -13.85 20.41 -0.87
C SER A 180 -13.05 20.85 -2.11
N LEU A 181 -11.76 20.52 -2.17
CA LEU A 181 -10.91 20.81 -3.34
C LEU A 181 -11.35 20.05 -4.59
N TYR A 182 -11.82 18.80 -4.47
CA TYR A 182 -12.45 18.11 -5.61
C TYR A 182 -13.71 18.82 -6.10
N ALA A 183 -14.49 19.42 -5.20
CA ALA A 183 -15.68 20.18 -5.58
C ALA A 183 -15.31 21.49 -6.28
N ASP A 184 -14.30 22.21 -5.77
CA ASP A 184 -13.74 23.38 -6.45
C ASP A 184 -13.19 23.01 -7.84
N ALA A 185 -12.53 21.85 -7.97
CA ALA A 185 -12.02 21.36 -9.25
C ALA A 185 -13.15 21.07 -10.25
N ALA A 186 -14.24 20.46 -9.79
CA ALA A 186 -15.43 20.17 -10.61
C ALA A 186 -16.15 21.46 -11.07
N ALA A 187 -16.09 22.53 -10.28
CA ALA A 187 -16.68 23.82 -10.59
C ALA A 187 -15.75 24.76 -11.40
N SER A 188 -14.46 24.42 -11.54
CA SER A 188 -13.47 25.29 -12.19
C SER A 188 -13.54 25.21 -13.71
N ASP A 189 -13.73 26.36 -14.36
CA ASP A 189 -13.62 26.51 -15.82
C ASP A 189 -12.16 26.64 -16.30
N ASP A 190 -11.23 26.98 -15.40
CA ASP A 190 -9.80 27.03 -15.72
C ASP A 190 -9.18 25.63 -15.62
N PRO A 191 -8.68 25.06 -16.74
CA PRO A 191 -8.04 23.74 -16.74
C PRO A 191 -6.75 23.68 -15.92
N THR A 192 -6.02 24.80 -15.77
CA THR A 192 -4.80 24.86 -14.95
C THR A 192 -5.16 24.72 -13.48
N ARG A 193 -6.06 25.59 -13.01
CA ARG A 193 -6.56 25.53 -11.63
C ARG A 193 -7.22 24.19 -11.30
N ARG A 194 -8.02 23.63 -12.21
CA ARG A 194 -8.61 22.29 -12.03
C ARG A 194 -7.55 21.21 -11.81
N SER A 195 -6.49 21.20 -12.63
CA SER A 195 -5.41 20.22 -12.51
C SER A 195 -4.71 20.33 -11.14
N GLN A 196 -4.43 21.55 -10.69
CA GLN A 196 -3.79 21.82 -9.41
C GLN A 196 -4.68 21.40 -8.23
N LEU A 197 -5.97 21.74 -8.26
CA LEU A 197 -6.93 21.37 -7.21
C LEU A 197 -7.09 19.85 -7.09
N VAL A 198 -7.12 19.11 -8.21
CA VAL A 198 -7.15 17.64 -8.19
C VAL A 198 -5.87 17.05 -7.62
N LEU A 199 -4.70 17.59 -7.98
CA LEU A 199 -3.42 17.15 -7.40
C LEU A 199 -3.40 17.41 -5.89
N HIS A 200 -3.85 18.58 -5.46
CA HIS A 200 -3.92 18.96 -4.06
C HIS A 200 -4.86 18.03 -3.28
N ALA A 201 -6.06 17.78 -3.81
CA ALA A 201 -7.00 16.82 -3.22
C ALA A 201 -6.39 15.41 -3.10
N ASN A 202 -5.77 14.90 -4.18
CA ASN A 202 -5.08 13.61 -4.18
C ASN A 202 -3.97 13.54 -3.13
N ALA A 203 -3.12 14.58 -3.05
CA ALA A 203 -2.02 14.65 -2.10
C ALA A 203 -2.53 14.62 -0.65
N LEU A 204 -3.63 15.32 -0.35
CA LEU A 204 -4.23 15.31 0.98
C LEU A 204 -4.88 13.95 1.34
N VAL A 205 -5.57 13.30 0.40
CA VAL A 205 -6.11 11.94 0.60
C VAL A 205 -4.96 10.95 0.82
N GLY A 206 -3.94 10.97 -0.04
CA GLY A 206 -2.75 10.14 0.08
C GLY A 206 -2.03 10.39 1.42
N PHE A 207 -1.90 11.64 1.86
CA PHE A 207 -1.27 11.93 3.15
C PHE A 207 -2.11 11.42 4.33
N HIS A 208 -3.44 11.49 4.24
CA HIS A 208 -4.29 10.85 5.23
C HIS A 208 -4.04 9.33 5.28
N GLU A 209 -4.16 8.67 4.14
CA GLU A 209 -3.90 7.24 3.96
C GLU A 209 -2.55 6.81 4.52
N GLN A 210 -1.47 7.51 4.16
CA GLN A 210 -0.10 7.14 4.54
C GLN A 210 0.17 7.30 6.03
N ILE A 211 -0.52 8.22 6.73
CA ILE A 211 -0.51 8.26 8.20
C ILE A 211 -1.23 7.04 8.77
N ARG A 212 -2.37 6.64 8.19
CA ARG A 212 -3.14 5.48 8.67
C ARG A 212 -2.40 4.15 8.48
N LEU A 213 -1.58 4.06 7.43
CA LEU A 213 -0.80 2.89 7.09
C LEU A 213 0.51 2.77 7.88
N GLN A 214 1.01 3.85 8.51
CA GLN A 214 2.31 3.83 9.19
C GLN A 214 2.51 2.62 10.13
N PRO A 215 1.55 2.26 11.02
CA PRO A 215 1.75 1.10 11.89
C PRO A 215 1.79 -0.23 11.13
N ALA A 216 1.00 -0.36 10.05
CA ALA A 216 0.98 -1.57 9.24
C ALA A 216 2.26 -1.73 8.41
N ILE A 217 2.83 -0.62 7.94
CA ILE A 217 4.12 -0.59 7.24
C ILE A 217 5.24 -1.02 8.21
N GLU A 218 5.30 -0.43 9.39
CA GLU A 218 6.31 -0.77 10.41
C GLU A 218 6.22 -2.24 10.85
N ASN A 219 5.00 -2.72 11.09
CA ASN A 219 4.77 -4.11 11.50
C ASN A 219 5.05 -5.09 10.36
N GLY A 220 4.57 -4.81 9.14
CA GLY A 220 4.70 -5.72 7.99
C GLY A 220 6.13 -5.89 7.49
N LEU A 221 7.01 -4.92 7.75
CA LEU A 221 8.41 -5.01 7.33
C LEU A 221 9.17 -6.03 8.16
N MET A 222 9.37 -5.82 9.46
CA MET A 222 10.31 -6.65 10.26
C MET A 222 9.65 -7.66 11.20
N ALA A 223 8.42 -7.43 11.67
CA ALA A 223 7.82 -8.27 12.70
C ALA A 223 7.63 -9.74 12.26
N PRO A 224 7.18 -10.05 11.02
CA PRO A 224 7.07 -11.43 10.55
C PRO A 224 8.37 -12.23 10.67
N PHE A 225 9.50 -11.60 10.35
CA PHE A 225 10.81 -12.23 10.45
C PHE A 225 11.21 -12.49 11.90
N GLU A 226 11.07 -11.51 12.78
CA GLU A 226 11.45 -11.67 14.20
C GLU A 226 10.66 -12.79 14.88
N ILE A 227 9.35 -12.86 14.62
CA ILE A 227 8.47 -13.91 15.15
C ILE A 227 8.90 -15.29 14.62
N ALA A 228 9.07 -15.42 13.31
CA ALA A 228 9.40 -16.71 12.69
C ALA A 228 10.77 -17.26 13.13
N ILE A 229 11.74 -16.38 13.38
CA ILE A 229 13.07 -16.76 13.87
C ILE A 229 13.02 -17.14 15.36
N ASP A 230 12.33 -16.38 16.21
CA ASP A 230 12.21 -16.72 17.63
C ASP A 230 11.53 -18.08 17.85
N GLU A 231 10.48 -18.37 17.06
CA GLU A 231 9.84 -19.69 17.03
C GLU A 231 10.79 -20.79 16.55
N ALA A 232 11.50 -20.55 15.44
CA ALA A 232 12.43 -21.54 14.88
C ALA A 232 13.60 -21.88 15.80
N LEU A 233 14.02 -20.92 16.64
CA LEU A 233 15.05 -21.09 17.64
C LEU A 233 14.51 -21.69 18.97
N GLY A 234 13.20 -21.97 19.05
CA GLY A 234 12.57 -22.62 20.20
C GLY A 234 12.39 -21.71 21.42
N ILE A 235 12.50 -20.38 21.26
CA ILE A 235 12.29 -19.41 22.34
C ILE A 235 10.82 -19.45 22.79
N ALA A 236 9.89 -19.54 21.82
CA ALA A 236 8.46 -19.65 22.10
C ALA A 236 8.06 -20.99 22.76
N ALA A 237 8.72 -22.10 22.41
CA ALA A 237 8.39 -23.43 22.92
C ALA A 237 8.88 -23.69 24.37
N GLN A 238 9.92 -22.99 24.83
CA GLN A 238 10.40 -23.10 26.22
C GLN A 238 9.54 -22.31 27.22
N VAL A 239 8.62 -21.47 26.76
CA VAL A 239 7.83 -20.56 27.58
C VAL A 239 6.34 -20.79 27.30
N GLY A 240 5.83 -21.94 27.75
CA GLY A 240 4.40 -22.25 27.65
C GLY A 240 3.51 -21.08 28.11
N VAL A 241 2.56 -20.72 27.24
CA VAL A 241 1.37 -19.84 27.43
C VAL A 241 1.49 -18.78 28.54
N PHE A 242 1.66 -17.53 28.11
CA PHE A 242 1.43 -16.26 28.84
C PHE A 242 1.16 -16.36 30.36
N LYS A 243 2.22 -16.26 31.17
CA LYS A 243 2.15 -15.75 32.54
C LYS A 243 3.11 -14.55 32.70
N PRO A 244 2.64 -13.38 33.18
CA PRO A 244 3.39 -12.12 33.18
C PRO A 244 4.68 -12.14 34.02
N THR A 245 4.83 -13.10 34.94
CA THR A 245 6.03 -13.28 35.78
C THR A 245 7.26 -13.80 35.03
N ARG A 246 7.14 -14.24 33.77
CA ARG A 246 8.25 -14.76 32.95
C ARG A 246 8.77 -13.81 31.86
N ALA A 247 8.20 -12.60 31.70
CA ALA A 247 8.62 -11.65 30.66
C ALA A 247 10.12 -11.25 30.76
N ARG A 248 10.65 -11.07 31.98
CA ARG A 248 12.09 -10.80 32.19
C ARG A 248 13.00 -12.00 31.88
N LEU A 249 12.50 -13.23 32.05
CA LEU A 249 13.24 -14.44 31.67
C LEU A 249 13.21 -14.62 30.14
N HIS A 250 12.10 -14.26 29.49
CA HIS A 250 11.94 -14.21 28.03
C HIS A 250 12.93 -13.23 27.40
N GLU A 251 13.04 -12.00 27.92
CA GLU A 251 14.02 -11.00 27.49
C GLU A 251 15.46 -11.54 27.59
N LYS A 252 15.83 -12.12 28.74
CA LYS A 252 17.17 -12.67 28.98
C LYS A 252 17.49 -13.90 28.13
N LEU A 253 16.50 -14.74 27.83
CA LEU A 253 16.70 -15.93 26.98
C LEU A 253 16.82 -15.53 25.51
N ARG A 254 16.00 -14.56 25.08
CA ARG A 254 16.10 -13.91 23.76
C ARG A 254 17.48 -13.25 23.64
N GLU A 255 17.91 -12.45 24.60
CA GLU A 255 19.26 -11.90 24.67
C GLU A 255 20.32 -13.01 24.60
N ALA A 256 20.26 -14.07 25.42
CA ALA A 256 21.28 -15.13 25.42
C ALA A 256 21.34 -15.94 24.09
N VAL A 257 20.21 -16.16 23.43
CA VAL A 257 20.15 -16.87 22.13
C VAL A 257 20.61 -15.95 20.99
N HIS A 258 20.20 -14.68 20.99
CA HIS A 258 20.64 -13.66 20.03
C HIS A 258 22.11 -13.25 20.26
N HIS A 259 22.67 -13.37 21.47
CA HIS A 259 24.08 -13.10 21.81
C HIS A 259 25.00 -14.34 21.77
N GLY A 260 24.48 -15.52 21.45
CA GLY A 260 25.26 -16.74 21.27
C GLY A 260 25.94 -16.85 19.89
N LEU A 261 26.46 -18.05 19.58
CA LEU A 261 27.17 -18.40 18.33
C LEU A 261 26.41 -18.11 17.01
N LEU A 262 25.12 -17.77 17.05
CA LEU A 262 24.26 -17.56 15.87
C LEU A 262 23.91 -16.10 15.57
N ARG A 263 24.43 -15.15 16.37
CA ARG A 263 24.16 -13.71 16.20
C ARG A 263 24.45 -13.24 14.78
N ARG A 264 25.62 -13.62 14.25
CA ARG A 264 26.07 -13.23 12.91
C ARG A 264 25.15 -13.77 11.83
N GLU A 265 24.70 -15.01 11.97
CA GLU A 265 23.81 -15.65 11.01
C GLU A 265 22.40 -15.05 11.04
N VAL A 266 21.86 -14.77 12.23
CA VAL A 266 20.55 -14.12 12.40
C VAL A 266 20.59 -12.67 11.91
N ASP A 267 21.63 -11.90 12.24
CA ASP A 267 21.80 -10.52 11.75
C ASP A 267 21.90 -10.47 10.23
N ARG A 268 22.60 -11.44 9.64
CA ARG A 268 22.71 -11.54 8.18
C ARG A 268 21.40 -11.96 7.53
N LEU A 269 20.67 -12.91 8.13
CA LEU A 269 19.32 -13.28 7.69
C LEU A 269 18.37 -12.09 7.76
N ARG A 270 18.45 -11.31 8.84
CA ARG A 270 17.68 -10.08 9.06
C ARG A 270 17.97 -9.05 7.98
N GLN A 271 19.23 -8.88 7.60
CA GLN A 271 19.61 -8.00 6.51
C GLN A 271 19.07 -8.50 5.16
N ILE A 272 19.27 -9.77 4.83
CA ILE A 272 18.75 -10.37 3.58
C ILE A 272 17.23 -10.20 3.50
N TYR A 273 16.53 -10.48 4.60
CA TYR A 273 15.09 -10.31 4.68
C TYR A 273 14.67 -8.85 4.55
N ARG A 274 15.36 -7.91 5.22
CA ARG A 274 15.13 -6.47 5.08
C ARG A 274 15.31 -6.02 3.63
N ASP A 275 16.39 -6.41 2.97
CA ASP A 275 16.66 -6.02 1.59
C ASP A 275 15.63 -6.61 0.63
N ALA A 276 15.20 -7.85 0.88
CA ALA A 276 14.16 -8.52 0.11
C ALA A 276 12.79 -7.86 0.30
N ILE A 277 12.36 -7.65 1.55
CA ILE A 277 11.05 -7.09 1.85
C ILE A 277 10.97 -5.62 1.45
N THR A 278 12.05 -4.85 1.60
CA THR A 278 12.13 -3.48 1.10
C THR A 278 12.02 -3.47 -0.42
N GLU A 279 12.79 -4.26 -1.17
CA GLU A 279 12.68 -4.26 -2.63
C GLU A 279 11.28 -4.68 -3.13
N LEU A 280 10.69 -5.67 -2.47
CA LEU A 280 9.34 -6.13 -2.75
C LEU A 280 8.28 -5.04 -2.45
N TYR A 281 8.34 -4.40 -1.28
CA TYR A 281 7.43 -3.31 -0.91
C TYR A 281 7.64 -2.06 -1.78
N MET A 282 8.84 -1.91 -2.34
CA MET A 282 9.23 -0.79 -3.20
C MET A 282 8.89 -1.03 -4.67
N THR A 283 7.75 -1.69 -4.92
CA THR A 283 7.25 -1.96 -6.27
C THR A 283 5.77 -1.58 -6.36
N LEU A 284 5.41 -0.84 -7.40
CA LEU A 284 4.04 -0.58 -7.82
C LEU A 284 3.89 -1.04 -9.27
N THR A 285 2.90 -1.87 -9.52
CA THR A 285 2.62 -2.42 -10.85
C THR A 285 1.39 -1.72 -11.43
N VAL A 286 1.56 -1.06 -12.57
CA VAL A 286 0.50 -0.39 -13.35
C VAL A 286 0.49 -0.98 -14.77
N PRO A 287 -0.56 -0.79 -15.59
CA PRO A 287 -0.63 -1.41 -16.91
C PRO A 287 0.59 -1.12 -17.78
N GLY A 288 1.28 -2.19 -18.18
CA GLY A 288 2.44 -2.14 -19.07
C GLY A 288 3.72 -1.61 -18.41
N ARG A 289 3.76 -1.44 -17.07
CA ARG A 289 4.93 -0.92 -16.37
C ARG A 289 5.01 -1.37 -14.91
N VAL A 290 6.21 -1.79 -14.53
CA VAL A 290 6.62 -1.92 -13.13
C VAL A 290 7.36 -0.66 -12.69
N ILE A 291 6.84 0.02 -11.68
CA ILE A 291 7.43 1.21 -11.07
C ILE A 291 8.17 0.79 -9.80
N ARG A 292 9.46 1.11 -9.71
CA ARG A 292 10.25 0.89 -8.50
C ARG A 292 10.18 2.14 -7.64
N LEU A 293 9.62 2.04 -6.44
CA LEU A 293 9.37 3.17 -5.54
C LEU A 293 10.67 3.81 -5.02
N GLY A 294 11.78 3.08 -5.08
CA GLY A 294 13.12 3.59 -4.74
C GLY A 294 13.89 4.18 -5.92
N ALA A 295 13.31 4.17 -7.12
CA ALA A 295 13.84 4.87 -8.27
C ALA A 295 13.04 6.16 -8.49
N ASP A 296 13.71 7.17 -9.04
CA ASP A 296 13.09 8.43 -9.38
C ASP A 296 11.89 8.27 -10.30
N VAL A 297 10.81 9.00 -9.99
CA VAL A 297 9.58 9.05 -10.78
C VAL A 297 9.93 9.63 -12.15
N LYS A 298 9.67 8.84 -13.21
CA LYS A 298 9.87 9.30 -14.58
C LYS A 298 8.67 10.10 -15.07
N TYR A 299 8.95 11.29 -15.58
CA TYR A 299 7.95 12.19 -16.09
C TYR A 299 7.53 11.80 -17.51
N PRO A 300 6.34 12.24 -17.97
CA PRO A 300 5.94 12.10 -19.36
C PRO A 300 6.96 12.71 -20.31
N LYS A 301 6.93 12.27 -21.58
CA LYS A 301 7.72 12.90 -22.64
C LYS A 301 7.33 14.38 -22.75
N GLY A 302 8.29 15.28 -22.54
CA GLY A 302 8.05 16.73 -22.44
C GLY A 302 8.04 17.29 -21.01
N GLY A 303 8.26 16.44 -20.01
CA GLY A 303 8.30 16.81 -18.59
C GLY A 303 6.92 16.86 -17.95
N LEU A 304 6.83 17.52 -16.79
CA LEU A 304 5.56 17.75 -16.12
C LEU A 304 4.63 18.61 -16.99
N PRO A 305 3.29 18.39 -16.90
CA PRO A 305 2.31 19.31 -17.47
C PRO A 305 2.54 20.74 -16.99
N ASP A 306 2.37 21.74 -17.86
CA ASP A 306 2.64 23.16 -17.56
C ASP A 306 1.91 23.65 -16.30
N ALA A 307 0.66 23.21 -16.10
CA ALA A 307 -0.16 23.54 -14.93
C ALA A 307 0.42 23.04 -13.59
N LEU A 308 1.30 22.05 -13.62
CA LEU A 308 1.84 21.37 -12.44
C LEU A 308 3.33 21.64 -12.24
N ARG A 309 3.96 22.45 -13.11
CA ARG A 309 5.31 22.94 -12.89
C ARG A 309 5.35 23.85 -11.67
N MET A 310 6.48 23.83 -10.98
CA MET A 310 6.72 24.57 -9.74
C MET A 310 6.26 26.03 -9.83
N GLU A 311 6.64 26.74 -10.90
CA GLU A 311 6.31 28.16 -11.10
C GLU A 311 4.80 28.39 -11.23
N SER A 312 4.11 27.48 -11.93
CA SER A 312 2.67 27.53 -12.10
C SER A 312 1.94 27.26 -10.79
N VAL A 313 2.38 26.25 -10.03
CA VAL A 313 1.79 25.91 -8.73
C VAL A 313 1.96 27.06 -7.74
N ILE A 314 3.17 27.63 -7.63
CA ILE A 314 3.44 28.78 -6.75
C ILE A 314 2.54 29.98 -7.09
N ALA A 315 2.29 30.23 -8.38
CA ALA A 315 1.51 31.37 -8.82
C ALA A 315 0.00 31.23 -8.57
N HIS A 316 -0.54 30.01 -8.48
CA HIS A 316 -1.99 29.77 -8.55
C HIS A 316 -2.58 29.00 -7.36
N ASP A 317 -1.80 28.16 -6.67
CA ASP A 317 -2.23 27.41 -5.46
C ASP A 317 -1.09 27.38 -4.42
N LEU A 318 -1.03 28.43 -3.60
CA LEU A 318 -0.01 28.59 -2.56
C LEU A 318 -0.08 27.48 -1.49
N GLU A 319 -1.28 26.97 -1.17
CA GLU A 319 -1.43 25.90 -0.19
C GLU A 319 -0.86 24.59 -0.72
N LEU A 320 -1.11 24.27 -1.99
CA LEU A 320 -0.45 23.15 -2.66
C LEU A 320 1.07 23.36 -2.70
N ALA A 321 1.55 24.55 -3.06
CA ALA A 321 2.99 24.84 -3.10
C ALA A 321 3.65 24.56 -1.74
N LEU A 322 3.05 25.05 -0.64
CA LEU A 322 3.53 24.82 0.72
C LEU A 322 3.49 23.34 1.12
N LEU A 323 2.46 22.60 0.70
CA LEU A 323 2.40 21.16 0.90
C LEU A 323 3.54 20.44 0.17
N LEU A 324 3.74 20.74 -1.12
CA LEU A 324 4.82 20.15 -1.93
C LEU A 324 6.20 20.47 -1.34
N GLU A 325 6.43 21.72 -0.94
CA GLU A 325 7.67 22.14 -0.29
C GLU A 325 7.91 21.36 1.01
N SER A 326 6.89 21.20 1.85
CA SER A 326 7.00 20.45 3.11
C SER A 326 7.35 18.97 2.92
N LEU A 327 7.08 18.43 1.73
CA LEU A 327 7.38 17.06 1.33
C LEU A 327 8.68 16.95 0.53
N GLY A 328 9.31 18.08 0.15
CA GLY A 328 10.48 18.09 -0.74
C GLY A 328 10.16 17.84 -2.22
N ALA A 329 8.88 17.95 -2.62
CA ALA A 329 8.38 17.63 -3.96
C ALA A 329 8.18 18.88 -4.85
N LEU A 330 8.49 20.09 -4.36
CA LEU A 330 8.34 21.33 -5.12
C LEU A 330 9.55 21.55 -6.06
N THR A 331 9.70 20.69 -7.05
CA THR A 331 10.75 20.75 -8.08
C THR A 331 10.18 20.41 -9.46
N ASN A 332 10.88 20.82 -10.52
CA ASN A 332 10.59 20.44 -11.91
C ASN A 332 11.44 19.26 -12.41
N GLY A 333 12.39 18.77 -11.60
CA GLY A 333 13.28 17.66 -11.94
C GLY A 333 12.79 16.32 -11.37
N GLU A 334 13.13 15.23 -12.04
CA GLU A 334 12.83 13.86 -11.57
C GLU A 334 13.70 13.44 -10.37
N GLU A 335 14.81 14.14 -10.17
CA GLU A 335 15.90 13.76 -9.25
C GLU A 335 15.43 13.72 -7.80
N ASP A 336 15.93 12.75 -7.04
CA ASP A 336 15.68 12.58 -5.61
C ASP A 336 14.21 12.33 -5.22
N SER A 337 13.36 11.98 -6.20
CA SER A 337 11.95 11.60 -5.96
C SER A 337 11.79 10.14 -5.51
N GLY A 338 12.80 9.29 -5.75
CA GLY A 338 12.82 7.91 -5.28
C GLY A 338 12.89 7.82 -3.74
N ALA A 339 11.95 7.09 -3.13
CA ALA A 339 11.94 6.93 -1.69
C ALA A 339 13.13 6.06 -1.23
N ARG A 340 13.92 6.54 -0.29
CA ARG A 340 15.10 5.83 0.24
C ARG A 340 14.75 4.93 1.43
N ASP A 341 13.77 5.33 2.22
CA ASP A 341 13.25 4.66 3.38
C ASP A 341 11.72 4.78 3.41
N TRP A 342 11.05 3.71 2.96
CA TRP A 342 9.59 3.63 2.95
C TRP A 342 8.97 3.70 4.35
N THR A 343 9.72 3.56 5.45
CA THR A 343 9.16 3.78 6.79
C THR A 343 9.02 5.27 7.11
N ARG A 344 9.78 6.15 6.45
CA ARG A 344 9.70 7.59 6.65
C ARG A 344 8.58 8.17 5.81
N ILE A 345 7.57 8.72 6.49
CA ILE A 345 6.38 9.24 5.82
C ILE A 345 6.68 10.36 4.81
N THR A 346 7.63 11.25 5.09
CA THR A 346 8.02 12.32 4.18
C THR A 346 8.61 11.77 2.88
N ASP A 347 9.42 10.72 2.98
CA ASP A 347 10.09 10.07 1.86
C ASP A 347 9.07 9.36 0.96
N ARG A 348 8.14 8.60 1.58
CA ARG A 348 7.01 8.00 0.86
C ARG A 348 6.13 9.05 0.17
N MET A 349 5.78 10.10 0.90
CA MET A 349 4.86 11.12 0.41
C MET A 349 5.49 11.95 -0.71
N HIS A 350 6.80 12.19 -0.67
CA HIS A 350 7.52 12.80 -1.79
C HIS A 350 7.29 11.96 -3.06
N PHE A 351 7.65 10.67 -3.02
CA PHE A 351 7.47 9.76 -4.16
C PHE A 351 6.01 9.72 -4.64
N ILE A 352 5.05 9.57 -3.72
CA ILE A 352 3.62 9.41 -4.05
C ILE A 352 3.08 10.66 -4.74
N VAL A 353 3.41 11.85 -4.25
CA VAL A 353 2.90 13.09 -4.83
C VAL A 353 3.56 13.37 -6.18
N ASP A 354 4.83 13.06 -6.35
CA ASP A 354 5.50 13.15 -7.65
C ASP A 354 4.91 12.17 -8.66
N LEU A 355 4.57 10.94 -8.23
CA LEU A 355 3.85 9.99 -9.06
C LEU A 355 2.47 10.52 -9.48
N PHE A 356 1.71 11.11 -8.54
CA PHE A 356 0.41 11.72 -8.84
C PHE A 356 0.56 12.85 -9.85
N ARG A 357 1.55 13.72 -9.65
CA ARG A 357 1.84 14.86 -10.52
C ARG A 357 2.26 14.43 -11.93
N ALA A 358 3.14 13.44 -12.04
CA ALA A 358 3.63 12.92 -13.32
C ALA A 358 2.56 12.13 -14.09
N SER A 359 1.63 11.49 -13.38
CA SER A 359 0.70 10.52 -13.99
C SER A 359 -0.76 10.98 -13.97
N GLN A 360 -1.04 12.23 -13.61
CA GLN A 360 -2.41 12.75 -13.42
C GLN A 360 -3.32 12.57 -14.63
N ARG A 361 -2.77 12.56 -15.86
CA ARG A 361 -3.50 12.35 -17.12
C ARG A 361 -3.07 11.09 -17.87
N ALA A 362 -2.39 10.17 -17.18
CA ALA A 362 -1.93 8.94 -17.79
C ALA A 362 -3.11 8.00 -18.06
N THR A 363 -3.45 7.83 -19.34
CA THR A 363 -4.69 7.14 -19.77
C THR A 363 -4.74 5.66 -19.38
N HIS A 364 -3.59 4.98 -19.39
CA HIS A 364 -3.48 3.57 -19.00
C HIS A 364 -3.87 3.32 -17.53
N LEU A 365 -3.87 4.34 -16.67
CA LEU A 365 -4.32 4.18 -15.28
C LEU A 365 -5.84 3.97 -15.16
N PHE A 366 -6.61 4.21 -16.22
CA PHE A 366 -8.07 4.04 -16.25
C PHE A 366 -8.52 2.69 -16.82
N ASP A 367 -7.57 1.83 -17.22
CA ASP A 367 -7.86 0.49 -17.73
C ASP A 367 -8.52 -0.39 -16.65
N GLU A 368 -9.25 -1.42 -17.06
CA GLU A 368 -9.78 -2.40 -16.12
C GLU A 368 -8.63 -3.17 -15.44
N PRO A 369 -8.65 -3.35 -14.11
CA PRO A 369 -7.59 -4.05 -13.40
C PRO A 369 -7.56 -5.56 -13.67
N PHE A 370 -8.62 -6.10 -14.25
CA PHE A 370 -8.78 -7.52 -14.54
C PHE A 370 -9.35 -7.73 -15.94
N THR A 371 -8.90 -8.78 -16.61
CA THR A 371 -9.49 -9.19 -17.89
C THR A 371 -10.94 -9.66 -17.72
N GLU A 372 -11.70 -9.66 -18.81
CA GLU A 372 -13.07 -10.21 -18.83
C GLU A 372 -13.12 -11.66 -18.31
N LYS A 373 -12.09 -12.47 -18.60
CA LYS A 373 -12.00 -13.85 -18.12
C LYS A 373 -11.80 -13.93 -16.62
N GLU A 374 -10.90 -13.12 -16.07
CA GLU A 374 -10.69 -13.03 -14.62
C GLU A 374 -11.96 -12.56 -13.92
N ARG A 375 -12.65 -11.57 -14.49
CA ARG A 375 -13.93 -11.07 -14.00
C ARG A 375 -15.03 -12.11 -14.00
N ALA A 376 -15.20 -12.84 -15.10
CA ALA A 376 -16.19 -13.91 -15.19
C ALA A 376 -15.98 -14.97 -14.12
N ARG A 377 -14.73 -15.36 -13.85
CA ARG A 377 -14.39 -16.31 -12.79
C ARG A 377 -14.77 -15.78 -11.41
N LEU A 378 -14.41 -14.54 -11.10
CA LEU A 378 -14.75 -13.90 -9.81
C LEU A 378 -16.26 -13.85 -9.59
N ASP A 379 -17.02 -13.53 -10.65
CA ASP A 379 -18.47 -13.47 -10.63
C ASP A 379 -19.12 -14.85 -10.39
N GLU A 380 -18.51 -15.93 -10.89
CA GLU A 380 -18.89 -17.32 -10.58
C GLU A 380 -18.42 -17.79 -9.18
N GLY A 381 -17.77 -16.92 -8.41
CA GLY A 381 -17.21 -17.24 -7.12
C GLY A 381 -15.92 -18.06 -7.15
N ARG A 382 -15.22 -18.06 -8.28
CA ARG A 382 -13.95 -18.77 -8.49
C ARG A 382 -12.80 -17.78 -8.56
N LEU A 383 -11.65 -18.14 -7.99
CA LEU A 383 -10.45 -17.31 -8.11
C LEU A 383 -9.88 -17.36 -9.54
N PRO A 384 -9.32 -16.24 -10.05
CA PRO A 384 -8.52 -16.21 -11.27
C PRO A 384 -7.37 -17.22 -11.24
N LYS A 385 -7.13 -17.93 -12.35
CA LYS A 385 -5.95 -18.79 -12.48
C LYS A 385 -4.74 -17.94 -12.83
N ALA A 386 -3.55 -18.37 -12.43
CA ALA A 386 -2.29 -17.68 -12.79
C ALA A 386 -2.11 -17.51 -14.31
N ALA A 387 -2.55 -18.47 -15.12
CA ALA A 387 -2.48 -18.42 -16.58
C ALA A 387 -3.47 -17.44 -17.24
N ASP A 388 -4.49 -16.99 -16.50
CA ASP A 388 -5.50 -16.03 -16.99
C ASP A 388 -5.15 -14.58 -16.61
N ARG A 389 -4.08 -14.37 -15.82
CA ARG A 389 -3.65 -13.05 -15.35
C ARG A 389 -2.92 -12.30 -16.46
N VAL A 390 -3.17 -11.01 -16.57
CA VAL A 390 -2.35 -10.12 -17.42
C VAL A 390 -0.90 -10.20 -16.91
N ALA A 391 0.05 -10.42 -17.82
CA ALA A 391 1.44 -10.06 -17.52
C ALA A 391 1.47 -8.53 -17.47
N VAL A 392 1.36 -7.99 -16.26
CA VAL A 392 1.33 -6.54 -16.05
C VAL A 392 2.71 -5.93 -16.33
#